data_AF-A0A941A7C0-F1
#
_entry.id   AF-A0A941A7C0-F1
#
_cell.length_a   1.000
_cell.length_b   1.000
_cell.length_c   1.000
_cell.angle_alpha   90.00
_cell.angle_beta   90.00
_cell.angle_gamma   90.00
#
_symmetry.space_group_name_H-M   'P 1'
#
loop_
_entity.id
_entity.type
_entity.pdbx_description
1 polymer ?
#
loop_
_entity_poly.entity_id
_entity_poly.type
_entity_poly.pdbx_seq_one_letter_code
_entity_poly.pdbx_strand_id
1 'polypeptide(L)' 'MTSTEVRNTLCRMCDEHCAIQVTLQDGKMTVIEGCESHSWNRGRICGKAPSAIT' A
#
# COMPACT_ATOMS: atom_id res chain seq x y z
N MET A 1 -2.50 23.90 -3.07
CA MET A 1 -3.25 22.95 -2.23
C MET A 1 -2.79 21.57 -2.66
N THR A 2 -2.11 20.83 -1.79
CA THR A 2 -1.63 19.49 -2.11
C THR A 2 -2.77 18.50 -1.88
N SER A 3 -3.11 17.70 -2.90
CA SER A 3 -4.19 16.71 -2.82
C SER A 3 -3.64 15.45 -2.15
N THR A 4 -4.25 15.04 -1.03
CA THR A 4 -3.91 13.77 -0.37
C THR A 4 -5.07 12.81 -0.51
N GLU A 5 -4.82 11.66 -1.09
CA GLU A 5 -5.81 10.59 -1.28
C GLU A 5 -5.29 9.29 -0.69
N VAL A 6 -6.20 8.48 -0.15
CA VAL A 6 -5.89 7.14 0.34
C VAL A 6 -6.66 6.13 -0.49
N ARG A 7 -5.97 5.11 -1.01
CA ARG A 7 -6.55 4.07 -1.85
C ARG A 7 -6.20 2.70 -1.32
N ASN A 8 -7.18 1.82 -1.26
CA ASN A 8 -6.98 0.42 -0.91
C ASN A 8 -6.83 -0.41 -2.19
N THR A 9 -5.83 -1.27 -2.23
CA THR A 9 -5.55 -2.15 -3.37
C THR A 9 -4.78 -3.39 -2.91
N LEU A 10 -4.40 -4.25 -3.85
CA LEU A 10 -3.57 -5.43 -3.59
C LEU A 10 -2.14 -5.20 -4.11
N CYS A 11 -1.16 -5.59 -3.31
CA CYS A 11 0.24 -5.58 -3.70
C CYS A 11 0.46 -6.52 -4.90
N ARG A 12 1.27 -6.08 -5.87
CA ARG A 12 1.57 -6.83 -7.09
C ARG A 12 3.04 -7.27 -7.20
N MET A 13 3.80 -7.16 -6.11
CA MET A 13 5.23 -7.50 -6.09
C MET A 13 5.50 -9.01 -6.09
N CYS A 14 4.51 -9.82 -5.74
CA CYS A 14 4.58 -11.28 -5.70
C CYS A 14 3.15 -11.87 -5.68
N ASP A 15 3.03 -13.19 -5.73
CA ASP A 15 1.76 -13.90 -5.90
C ASP A 15 0.87 -13.88 -4.64
N GLU A 16 1.41 -13.47 -3.49
CA GLU A 16 0.70 -13.41 -2.22
C GLU A 16 -0.33 -12.29 -2.15
N HIS A 17 -0.27 -11.32 -3.06
CA HIS A 17 -1.25 -10.24 -3.23
C HIS A 17 -1.74 -9.58 -1.92
N CYS A 18 -0.82 -9.25 -1.01
CA CYS A 18 -1.15 -8.63 0.27
C CYS A 18 -2.00 -7.36 0.10
N ALA A 19 -3.06 -7.22 0.91
CA ALA A 19 -3.88 -6.01 0.90
C ALA A 19 -3.10 -4.82 1.49
N ILE A 20 -3.08 -3.71 0.75
CA ILE A 20 -2.34 -2.51 1.10
C ILE A 20 -3.23 -1.28 1.03
N GLN A 21 -2.85 -0.30 1.84
CA GLN A 21 -3.36 1.06 1.79
C GLN A 21 -2.25 1.96 1.26
N VAL A 22 -2.54 2.70 0.20
CA VAL A 22 -1.58 3.57 -0.49
C VAL A 22 -2.01 5.02 -0.30
N THR A 23 -1.12 5.83 0.24
CA THR A 23 -1.30 7.28 0.31
C THR A 23 -0.69 7.90 -0.94
N LEU A 24 -1.50 8.67 -1.64
CA LEU A 24 -1.14 9.46 -2.80
C LEU A 24 -1.09 10.93 -2.37
N GLN A 25 0.04 11.59 -2.62
CA GLN A 25 0.16 13.05 -2.51
C GLN A 25 0.45 13.60 -3.89
N ASP A 26 -0.43 14.48 -4.38
CA ASP A 26 -0.38 15.06 -5.72
C ASP A 26 -0.24 13.99 -6.82
N GLY A 27 -0.97 12.88 -6.66
CA GLY A 27 -0.97 11.74 -7.58
C GLY A 27 0.24 10.81 -7.47
N LYS A 28 1.21 11.09 -6.59
CA LYS A 28 2.39 10.25 -6.36
C LYS A 28 2.24 9.41 -5.11
N MET A 29 2.67 8.16 -5.16
CA MET A 29 2.70 7.29 -3.99
C MET A 29 3.75 7.79 -3.00
N THR A 30 3.36 7.96 -1.73
CA THR A 30 4.28 8.42 -0.68
C THR A 30 4.38 7.43 0.47
N VAL A 31 3.31 6.68 0.75
CA VAL A 31 3.25 5.71 1.84
C VAL A 31 2.50 4.48 1.36
N ILE A 32 3.02 3.30 1.68
CA ILE A 32 2.35 2.00 1.48
C ILE A 32 2.34 1.28 2.82
N GLU A 33 1.16 1.01 3.33
CA GLU A 33 0.92 0.30 4.59
C GLU A 33 0.11 -0.97 4.33
N GLY A 34 0.18 -1.93 5.26
CA GLY A 34 -0.69 -3.10 5.21
C GLY A 34 -2.10 -2.76 5.69
N CYS A 35 -3.11 -3.40 5.12
CA CYS A 35 -4.49 -3.24 5.57
C CYS A 35 -4.76 -4.09 6.82
N GLU A 36 -4.94 -3.47 7.99
CA GLU A 36 -5.14 -4.17 9.27
C GLU A 36 -6.41 -5.02 9.29
N SER A 37 -7.48 -4.53 8.66
CA SER A 37 -8.77 -5.22 8.59
C SER A 37 -8.80 -6.41 7.62
N HIS A 38 -7.76 -6.60 6.79
CA HIS A 38 -7.75 -7.66 5.81
C HIS A 38 -7.33 -9.01 6.42
N SER A 39 -8.18 -10.03 6.25
CA SER A 39 -8.06 -11.33 6.91
C SER A 39 -6.73 -12.06 6.66
N TRP A 40 -6.19 -11.91 5.43
CA TRP A 40 -4.95 -12.54 4.98
C TRP A 40 -3.71 -12.00 5.70
N ASN A 41 -3.39 -10.71 5.50
CA ASN A 41 -2.13 -10.16 5.97
C ASN A 41 -2.24 -9.40 7.30
N ARG A 42 -3.44 -8.94 7.69
CA ARG A 42 -3.72 -8.30 8.98
C ARG A 42 -2.75 -7.16 9.28
N GLY A 43 -2.56 -6.27 8.32
CA GLY A 43 -1.64 -5.13 8.42
C GLY A 43 -0.17 -5.46 8.18
N ARG A 44 0.21 -6.73 8.09
CA ARG A 44 1.61 -7.12 7.85
C ARG A 44 1.96 -7.02 6.36
N ILE A 45 3.11 -6.44 6.07
CA ILE A 45 3.71 -6.40 4.73
C ILE A 45 5.21 -6.65 4.83
N CYS A 46 5.82 -7.12 3.74
CA CYS A 46 7.27 -7.30 3.64
C CYS A 46 7.94 -6.08 3.00
N GLY A 47 9.27 -6.04 3.01
CA GLY A 47 10.06 -4.96 2.41
C GLY A 47 9.84 -4.75 0.91
N LYS A 48 9.28 -5.73 0.18
CA LYS A 48 8.97 -5.60 -1.25
C LYS A 48 7.93 -4.50 -1.53
N ALA A 49 6.94 -4.34 -0.65
CA ALA A 49 5.85 -3.38 -0.86
C ALA A 49 6.33 -1.92 -0.86
N PRO A 50 7.01 -1.40 0.19
CA PRO A 50 7.48 -0.02 0.20
C PRO A 50 8.53 0.29 -0.89
N SER A 51 9.22 -0.71 -1.44
CA SER A 51 10.13 -0.52 -2.58
C SER A 51 9.45 0.00 -3.86
N ALA A 52 8.12 -0.02 -3.95
CA ALA A 52 7.40 0.60 -5.08
C ALA A 52 7.40 2.15 -5.06
N ILE A 53 7.82 2.78 -3.96
CA ILE A 53 7.85 4.26 -3.81
C ILE A 53 9.18 4.86 -4.35
N THR A 54 10.20 4.02 -4.59
CA THR A 54 11.55 4.45 -5.00
C THR A 54 11.62 4.89 -6.46
#